data_AF-A0A3B0Q140-F1
#
_entry.id   AF-A0A3B0Q140-F1
#
_cell.length_a   1.000
_cell.length_b   1.000
_cell.length_c   1.000
_cell.angle_alpha   90.00
_cell.angle_beta   90.00
_cell.angle_gamma   90.00
#
_symmetry.space_group_name_H-M   'P 1'
#
loop_
_entity.id
_entity.type
_entity.pdbx_description
1 polymer ?
#
loop_
_entity_poly.entity_id
_entity_poly.type
_entity_poly.pdbx_seq_one_letter_code
_entity_poly.pdbx_strand_id
1 'polypeptide(L)'
;MTNILSNGLSIYSINVIPKKSLKQTLQVYADSIHIHVLYTFIKTDLLKYSQTTNTLGTCKTLFISILSAIVSAILLLILYPVKLAILAIGLCLKDPEITTLSPLQTFVHKIQDITNQQLYIDCNNLSLVPESSPFLQSFLTPETQPWELSNLENEISSLCSTLPEPWEKILNYVYAKHLKNQETSPKQEISYEGSLYYTVLQKLTIALQNPTIPKDKKQQLLDYIGSYVNACPPTWIEVIFRELAAIYNKQDTSINYVLLCVQMFKENLLQSIANRASEEWHHISSFKHYHGRSLGLNMDSLVRIQFTGYLILKKQALYNRVYKQFLANYRASVKNLIEYIRYQITDSSQELKNSLSLYLYETMRKLEVPEHEISSVLSSLFYDEQFELNTKGVVFILLQQGILTTEAQTTIEKITHRLRNLFL
;
A
#
# COMPACT_ATOMS: atom_id res chain seq x y z
N MET A 1 12.41 13.50 -3.25
CA MET A 1 11.40 12.42 -3.29
C MET A 1 12.09 11.09 -3.60
N THR A 2 12.89 10.63 -2.66
CA THR A 2 13.75 9.44 -2.78
C THR A 2 13.61 8.69 -1.46
N ASN A 3 12.66 7.74 -1.39
CA ASN A 3 12.54 6.67 -0.38
C ASN A 3 11.22 5.90 -0.56
N ILE A 4 10.97 5.29 -1.73
CA ILE A 4 9.87 4.32 -1.92
C ILE A 4 10.39 3.07 -2.64
N LEU A 5 11.45 2.48 -2.08
CA LEU A 5 11.85 1.10 -2.36
C LEU A 5 11.93 0.30 -1.04
N SER A 6 11.19 0.71 -0.01
CA SER A 6 11.26 0.12 1.34
C SER A 6 10.61 -1.26 1.45
N ASN A 7 9.92 -1.74 0.41
CA ASN A 7 9.18 -3.01 0.45
C ASN A 7 9.95 -4.18 -0.18
N GLY A 8 11.28 -4.07 -0.28
CA GLY A 8 12.13 -5.20 -0.72
C GLY A 8 11.95 -5.61 -2.18
N LEU A 9 11.32 -4.77 -3.01
CA LEU A 9 11.14 -5.05 -4.43
C LEU A 9 12.49 -4.97 -5.15
N SER A 10 12.89 -6.08 -5.77
CA SER A 10 14.15 -6.16 -6.49
C SER A 10 14.08 -5.39 -7.80
N ILE A 11 15.05 -4.50 -8.03
CA ILE A 11 15.29 -3.87 -9.33
C ILE A 11 15.56 -4.96 -10.37
N TYR A 12 15.03 -4.78 -11.59
CA TYR A 12 15.36 -5.65 -12.70
C TYR A 12 16.87 -5.64 -12.93
N SER A 13 17.51 -6.81 -12.84
CA SER A 13 18.95 -6.93 -13.04
C SER A 13 19.25 -8.05 -14.02
N ILE A 14 20.00 -7.68 -15.05
CA ILE A 14 20.54 -8.62 -16.05
C ILE A 14 21.67 -9.47 -15.43
N ASN A 15 22.24 -9.03 -14.31
CA ASN A 15 23.29 -9.74 -13.59
C ASN A 15 22.72 -10.82 -12.68
N VAL A 16 22.12 -11.85 -13.27
CA VAL A 16 22.07 -13.15 -12.61
C VAL A 16 23.50 -13.65 -12.61
N ILE A 17 24.27 -13.38 -11.54
CA ILE A 17 25.56 -14.04 -11.35
C ILE A 17 25.23 -15.53 -11.28
N PRO A 18 25.58 -16.35 -12.30
CA PRO A 18 25.29 -17.76 -12.23
C PRO A 18 26.07 -18.29 -11.03
N LYS A 19 25.34 -18.85 -10.06
CA LYS A 19 25.95 -19.61 -8.97
C LYS A 19 26.85 -20.64 -9.65
N LYS A 20 28.18 -20.53 -9.50
CA LYS A 20 29.15 -21.46 -10.11
C LYS A 20 28.66 -22.87 -9.81
N SER A 21 28.45 -23.68 -10.85
CA SER A 21 27.93 -25.03 -10.65
C SER A 21 28.90 -25.83 -9.77
N LEU A 22 28.40 -26.83 -9.04
CA LEU A 22 29.27 -27.72 -8.26
C LEU A 22 30.36 -28.33 -9.14
N LYS A 23 30.03 -28.66 -10.40
CA LYS A 23 30.96 -29.13 -11.43
C LYS A 23 32.06 -28.10 -11.74
N GLN A 24 31.69 -26.85 -12.03
CA GLN A 24 32.67 -25.77 -12.26
C GLN A 24 33.56 -25.51 -11.04
N THR A 25 32.99 -25.61 -9.85
CA THR A 25 33.73 -25.46 -8.59
C THR A 25 34.74 -26.61 -8.42
N LEU A 26 34.32 -27.85 -8.62
CA LEU A 26 35.19 -29.03 -8.56
C LEU A 26 36.29 -29.00 -9.62
N GLN A 27 36.01 -28.48 -10.82
CA GLN A 27 37.00 -28.33 -11.88
C GLN A 27 38.08 -27.29 -11.52
N VAL A 28 37.68 -26.14 -10.97
CA VAL A 28 38.62 -25.13 -10.45
C VAL A 28 39.48 -25.69 -9.31
N TYR A 29 38.89 -26.49 -8.41
CA TYR A 29 39.64 -27.16 -7.35
C TYR A 29 40.61 -28.20 -7.91
N ALA A 30 40.20 -29.02 -8.87
CA ALA A 30 41.07 -30.03 -9.51
C ALA A 30 42.27 -29.40 -10.23
N ASP A 31 42.10 -28.22 -10.81
CA ASP A 31 43.19 -27.51 -11.48
C ASP A 31 44.14 -26.82 -10.50
N SER A 32 43.63 -26.41 -9.33
CA SER A 32 44.40 -25.68 -8.33
C SER A 32 45.05 -26.55 -7.26
N ILE A 33 44.66 -27.83 -7.13
CA ILE A 33 45.08 -28.71 -6.02
C ILE A 33 46.60 -28.92 -5.97
N HIS A 34 47.25 -29.07 -7.13
CA HIS A 34 48.70 -29.25 -7.20
C HIS A 34 49.45 -27.99 -6.75
N ILE A 35 48.96 -26.81 -7.17
CA ILE A 35 49.58 -25.52 -6.82
C ILE A 35 49.42 -25.26 -5.33
N HIS A 36 48.24 -25.53 -4.76
CA HIS A 36 47.96 -25.28 -3.36
C HIS A 36 48.77 -26.19 -2.43
N VAL A 37 48.86 -27.49 -2.74
CA VAL A 37 49.65 -28.44 -1.95
C VAL A 37 51.15 -28.15 -2.06
N LEU A 38 51.65 -27.86 -3.26
CA LEU A 38 53.05 -27.49 -3.48
C LEU A 38 53.42 -26.18 -2.75
N TYR A 39 52.58 -25.15 -2.85
CA TYR A 39 52.78 -23.88 -2.16
C TYR A 39 52.77 -24.06 -0.63
N THR A 40 51.85 -24.87 -0.11
CA THR A 40 51.77 -25.13 1.33
C THR A 40 53.02 -25.86 1.80
N PHE A 41 53.46 -26.91 1.10
CA PHE A 41 54.70 -27.65 1.41
C PHE A 41 55.95 -26.75 1.38
N ILE A 42 56.08 -25.88 0.36
CA ILE A 42 57.19 -24.91 0.28
C ILE A 42 57.16 -23.95 1.47
N LYS A 43 55.97 -23.47 1.85
CA LYS A 43 55.78 -22.48 2.91
C LYS A 43 55.93 -23.05 4.32
N THR A 44 55.41 -24.24 4.59
CA THR A 44 55.36 -24.82 5.95
C THR A 44 56.60 -25.62 6.30
N ASP A 45 57.18 -26.36 5.35
CA ASP A 45 58.22 -27.34 5.66
C ASP A 45 59.60 -26.88 5.16
N LEU A 46 59.69 -26.34 3.94
CA LEU A 46 60.96 -25.88 3.36
C LEU A 46 61.45 -24.56 3.92
N LEU A 47 60.59 -23.55 3.97
CA LEU A 47 60.95 -22.23 4.49
C LEU A 47 61.15 -22.22 6.02
N LYS A 48 60.53 -23.15 6.74
CA LYS A 48 60.69 -23.27 8.19
C LYS A 48 62.02 -23.91 8.57
N TYR A 49 62.50 -24.87 7.78
CA TYR A 49 63.81 -25.51 8.00
C TYR A 49 65.00 -24.62 7.59
N SER A 50 64.82 -23.73 6.61
CA SER A 50 65.90 -22.84 6.14
C SER A 50 66.23 -21.72 7.12
N GLN A 51 65.31 -21.34 8.00
CA GLN A 51 65.50 -20.25 8.97
C GLN A 51 66.29 -20.67 10.23
N THR A 52 66.53 -21.96 10.45
CA THR A 52 67.08 -22.48 11.72
C THR A 52 68.58 -22.81 11.73
N THR A 53 69.35 -22.61 10.66
CA THR A 53 70.77 -23.00 10.66
C THR A 53 71.70 -21.95 10.07
N ASN A 54 72.07 -20.95 10.87
CA ASN A 54 73.30 -20.21 10.64
C ASN A 54 74.48 -21.12 11.04
N THR A 55 75.40 -21.37 10.10
CA THR A 55 76.67 -22.09 10.26
C THR A 55 76.68 -23.63 10.14
N LEU A 56 76.16 -24.20 9.03
CA LEU A 56 76.76 -25.42 8.45
C LEU A 56 76.34 -25.68 6.98
N GLY A 57 77.25 -25.39 6.05
CA GLY A 57 77.50 -26.14 4.81
C GLY A 57 76.48 -26.09 3.67
N THR A 58 76.90 -25.56 2.51
CA THR A 58 76.27 -25.67 1.19
C THR A 58 75.79 -27.10 0.82
N CYS A 59 76.40 -28.14 1.38
CA CYS A 59 75.93 -29.54 1.24
C CYS A 59 74.57 -29.80 1.89
N LYS A 60 74.24 -29.20 3.04
CA LYS A 60 72.93 -29.39 3.68
C LYS A 60 71.80 -28.75 2.89
N THR A 61 72.04 -27.56 2.33
CA THR A 61 71.08 -26.88 1.45
C THR A 61 70.87 -27.63 0.14
N LEU A 62 71.93 -28.22 -0.44
CA LEU A 62 71.82 -29.12 -1.59
C LEU A 62 71.00 -30.37 -1.27
N PHE A 63 71.26 -31.02 -0.12
CA PHE A 63 70.51 -32.21 0.30
C PHE A 63 69.03 -31.90 0.57
N ILE A 64 68.71 -30.78 1.23
CA ILE A 64 67.33 -30.33 1.44
C ILE A 64 66.64 -30.03 0.11
N SER A 65 67.35 -29.43 -0.85
CA SER A 65 66.80 -29.14 -2.18
C SER A 65 66.50 -30.42 -2.97
N ILE A 66 67.40 -31.40 -2.91
CA ILE A 66 67.21 -32.72 -3.55
C ILE A 66 66.06 -33.47 -2.88
N LEU A 67 66.01 -33.51 -1.54
CA LEU A 67 64.94 -34.15 -0.80
C LEU A 67 63.59 -33.48 -1.08
N SER A 68 63.55 -32.16 -1.15
CA SER A 68 62.39 -31.38 -1.57
C SER A 68 61.91 -31.71 -2.98
N ALA A 69 62.83 -31.84 -3.94
CA ALA A 69 62.49 -32.21 -5.31
C ALA A 69 61.91 -33.62 -5.37
N ILE A 70 62.48 -34.57 -4.62
CA ILE A 70 61.98 -35.95 -4.53
C ILE A 70 60.60 -35.99 -3.87
N VAL A 71 60.41 -35.31 -2.74
CA VAL A 71 59.11 -35.24 -2.05
C VAL A 71 58.05 -34.55 -2.91
N SER A 72 58.42 -33.48 -3.62
CA SER A 72 57.52 -32.81 -4.58
C SER A 72 57.12 -33.74 -5.73
N ALA A 73 58.05 -34.54 -6.26
CA ALA A 73 57.76 -35.52 -7.31
C ALA A 73 56.84 -36.65 -6.80
N ILE A 74 57.07 -37.14 -5.59
CA ILE A 74 56.22 -38.16 -4.94
C ILE A 74 54.82 -37.60 -4.68
N LEU A 75 54.71 -36.37 -4.17
CA LEU A 75 53.43 -35.69 -3.95
C LEU A 75 52.67 -35.50 -5.27
N LEU A 76 53.34 -35.14 -6.36
CA LEU A 76 52.71 -35.05 -7.68
C LEU A 76 52.15 -36.39 -8.16
N LEU A 77 52.89 -37.49 -7.97
CA LEU A 77 52.44 -38.85 -8.28
C LEU A 77 51.22 -39.26 -7.45
N ILE A 78 51.16 -38.88 -6.17
CA ILE A 78 50.03 -39.20 -5.27
C ILE A 78 48.82 -38.28 -5.52
N LEU A 79 49.04 -37.02 -5.89
CA LEU A 79 47.96 -36.07 -6.16
C LEU A 79 47.29 -36.32 -7.52
N TYR A 80 47.99 -36.97 -8.46
CA TYR A 80 47.45 -37.30 -9.77
C TYR A 80 46.18 -38.19 -9.70
N PRO A 81 46.14 -39.31 -8.95
CA PRO A 81 44.91 -40.09 -8.79
C PRO A 81 43.81 -39.32 -8.05
N VAL A 82 44.15 -38.40 -7.13
CA VAL A 82 43.15 -37.54 -6.47
C VAL A 82 42.54 -36.55 -7.47
N LYS A 83 43.36 -35.90 -8.31
CA LYS A 83 42.89 -35.03 -9.39
C LYS A 83 41.99 -35.80 -10.36
N LEU A 84 42.38 -37.01 -10.75
CA LEU A 84 41.57 -37.88 -11.61
C LEU A 84 40.25 -38.29 -10.95
N ALA A 85 40.24 -38.60 -9.65
CA ALA A 85 39.02 -38.91 -8.92
C ALA A 85 38.06 -37.71 -8.85
N ILE A 86 38.57 -36.51 -8.58
CA ILE A 86 37.76 -35.28 -8.57
C ILE A 86 37.20 -34.98 -9.96
N LEU A 87 37.99 -35.16 -11.02
CA LEU A 87 37.53 -34.99 -12.40
C LEU A 87 36.52 -36.06 -12.82
N ALA A 88 36.71 -37.31 -12.40
CA ALA A 88 35.76 -38.41 -12.65
C ALA A 88 34.42 -38.14 -11.95
N ILE A 89 34.44 -37.68 -10.70
CA ILE A 89 33.23 -37.24 -9.98
C ILE A 89 32.58 -36.06 -10.71
N GLY A 90 33.38 -35.09 -11.19
CA GLY A 90 32.90 -33.97 -11.99
C GLY A 90 32.25 -34.38 -13.33
N LEU A 91 32.72 -35.46 -13.96
CA LEU A 91 32.14 -36.03 -15.18
C LEU A 91 30.84 -36.79 -14.92
N CYS A 92 30.74 -37.45 -13.75
CA CYS A 92 29.52 -38.16 -13.33
C CYS A 92 28.42 -37.23 -12.81
N LEU A 93 28.76 -36.01 -12.41
CA LEU A 93 27.78 -34.98 -12.11
C LEU A 93 27.15 -34.50 -13.42
N LYS A 94 25.87 -34.85 -13.63
CA LYS A 94 25.04 -34.15 -14.60
C LYS A 94 25.10 -32.66 -14.27
N ASP A 95 25.39 -31.85 -15.28
CA ASP A 95 25.11 -30.42 -15.15
C ASP A 95 23.65 -30.31 -14.73
N PRO A 96 23.33 -29.59 -13.65
CA PRO A 96 21.93 -29.25 -13.42
C PRO A 96 21.47 -28.63 -14.74
N GLU A 97 20.32 -29.07 -15.25
CA GLU A 97 19.57 -28.27 -16.21
C GLU A 97 19.30 -26.95 -15.49
N ILE A 98 20.24 -26.02 -15.62
CA ILE A 98 20.00 -24.63 -15.31
C ILE A 98 19.07 -24.24 -16.44
N THR A 99 17.77 -24.46 -16.25
CA THR A 99 16.76 -23.63 -16.89
C THR A 99 17.18 -22.21 -16.54
N THR A 100 17.94 -21.60 -17.43
CA THR A 100 18.26 -20.18 -17.41
C THR A 100 16.93 -19.50 -17.68
N LEU A 101 16.10 -19.43 -16.64
CA LEU A 101 14.94 -18.55 -16.62
C LEU A 101 15.46 -17.20 -17.07
N SER A 102 14.85 -16.65 -18.12
CA SER A 102 15.27 -15.34 -18.60
C SER A 102 15.24 -14.35 -17.43
N PRO A 103 16.09 -13.31 -17.43
CA PRO A 103 16.05 -12.29 -16.38
C PRO A 103 14.63 -11.74 -16.16
N LEU A 104 13.87 -11.63 -17.25
CA LEU A 104 12.43 -11.32 -17.25
C LEU A 104 11.60 -12.35 -16.47
N GLN A 105 11.70 -13.63 -16.80
CA GLN A 105 10.96 -14.67 -16.08
C GLN A 105 11.33 -14.72 -14.60
N THR A 106 12.60 -14.51 -14.26
CA THR A 106 13.05 -14.45 -12.86
C THR A 106 12.44 -13.27 -12.12
N PHE A 107 12.39 -12.09 -12.76
CA PHE A 107 11.75 -10.90 -12.20
C PHE A 107 10.23 -11.10 -12.03
N VAL A 108 9.56 -11.62 -13.05
CA VAL A 108 8.12 -11.95 -13.04
C VAL A 108 7.82 -12.95 -11.90
N HIS A 109 8.61 -14.01 -11.77
CA HIS A 109 8.47 -14.97 -10.67
C HIS A 109 8.64 -14.33 -9.30
N LYS A 110 9.62 -13.44 -9.11
CA LYS A 110 9.80 -12.73 -7.83
C LYS A 110 8.59 -11.87 -7.48
N ILE A 111 8.03 -11.14 -8.45
CA ILE A 111 6.81 -10.34 -8.22
C ILE A 111 5.62 -11.27 -7.89
N GLN A 112 5.49 -12.39 -8.59
CA GLN A 112 4.46 -13.38 -8.29
C GLN A 112 4.62 -13.95 -6.87
N ASP A 113 5.84 -14.29 -6.46
CA ASP A 113 6.11 -14.80 -5.12
C ASP A 113 5.73 -13.79 -4.05
N ILE A 114 6.12 -12.51 -4.22
CA ILE A 114 5.77 -11.44 -3.29
C ILE A 114 4.26 -11.22 -3.21
N THR A 115 3.56 -11.25 -4.35
CA THR A 115 2.10 -11.05 -4.40
C THR A 115 1.31 -12.26 -3.89
N ASN A 116 1.91 -13.45 -3.86
CA ASN A 116 1.31 -14.68 -3.35
C ASN A 116 1.65 -14.96 -1.87
N GLN A 117 2.62 -14.25 -1.29
CA GLN A 117 2.98 -14.37 0.12
C GLN A 117 1.84 -13.96 1.05
N GLN A 118 1.94 -14.34 2.32
CA GLN A 118 1.00 -13.86 3.33
C GLN A 118 1.18 -12.34 3.53
N LEU A 119 0.10 -11.60 3.30
CA LEU A 119 0.09 -10.14 3.36
C LEU A 119 -0.46 -9.64 4.70
N TYR A 120 0.09 -8.53 5.16
CA TYR A 120 -0.31 -7.84 6.38
C TYR A 120 -0.56 -6.36 6.10
N ILE A 121 -1.45 -5.72 6.87
CA ILE A 121 -1.59 -4.26 6.89
C ILE A 121 -0.35 -3.65 7.54
N ASP A 122 0.30 -2.72 6.85
CA ASP A 122 1.39 -1.92 7.42
C ASP A 122 0.81 -0.89 8.40
N CYS A 123 1.12 -1.04 9.70
CA CYS A 123 0.61 -0.11 10.71
C CYS A 123 1.33 1.25 10.71
N ASN A 124 2.48 1.39 10.05
CA ASN A 124 3.24 2.64 10.01
C ASN A 124 2.58 3.65 9.06
N ASN A 125 1.88 3.15 8.05
CA ASN A 125 1.23 3.93 7.01
C ASN A 125 -0.29 4.05 7.19
N LEU A 126 -0.81 3.80 8.40
CA LEU A 126 -2.25 3.88 8.67
C LEU A 126 -2.80 5.29 8.44
N SER A 127 -2.01 6.33 8.68
CA SER A 127 -2.42 7.72 8.53
C SER A 127 -2.43 8.22 7.08
N LEU A 128 -2.10 7.38 6.09
CA LEU A 128 -2.20 7.77 4.68
C LEU A 128 -3.64 8.17 4.35
N VAL A 129 -3.76 9.35 3.74
CA VAL A 129 -5.01 9.93 3.25
C VAL A 129 -4.86 10.29 1.78
N PRO A 130 -5.94 10.23 0.98
CA PRO A 130 -5.92 10.81 -0.35
C PRO A 130 -5.68 12.32 -0.27
N GLU A 131 -5.06 12.88 -1.31
CA GLU A 131 -5.07 14.32 -1.56
C GLU A 131 -6.53 14.78 -1.71
N SER A 132 -6.92 15.81 -0.96
CA SER A 132 -8.29 16.32 -0.98
C SER A 132 -8.60 16.87 -2.38
N SER A 133 -9.62 16.31 -3.01
CA SER A 133 -10.06 16.82 -4.31
C SER A 133 -10.47 18.30 -4.19
N PRO A 134 -10.34 19.09 -5.28
CA PRO A 134 -10.82 20.47 -5.30
C PRO A 134 -12.29 20.58 -4.92
N PHE A 135 -13.09 19.55 -5.24
CA PHE A 135 -14.49 19.46 -4.84
C PHE A 135 -14.65 19.35 -3.32
N LEU A 136 -13.88 18.50 -2.64
CA LEU A 136 -13.90 18.41 -1.17
C LEU A 136 -13.41 19.71 -0.52
N GLN A 137 -12.38 20.34 -1.08
CA GLN A 137 -11.93 21.66 -0.62
C GLN A 137 -13.01 22.72 -0.77
N SER A 138 -13.87 22.62 -1.79
CA SER A 138 -14.99 23.53 -1.99
C SER A 138 -16.07 23.45 -0.91
N PHE A 139 -16.17 22.35 -0.14
CA PHE A 139 -17.01 22.29 1.06
C PHE A 139 -16.40 23.05 2.23
N LEU A 140 -15.08 23.26 2.23
CA LEU A 140 -14.37 23.98 3.28
C LEU A 140 -14.44 25.50 3.11
N THR A 141 -14.82 25.97 1.92
CA THR A 141 -15.08 27.40 1.62
C THR A 141 -16.59 27.67 1.62
N PRO A 142 -17.10 28.60 2.46
CA PRO A 142 -18.50 29.02 2.36
C PRO A 142 -18.74 29.62 0.97
N GLU A 143 -19.76 29.15 0.26
CA GLU A 143 -20.13 29.77 -1.02
C GLU A 143 -20.73 31.17 -0.78
N THR A 144 -20.38 32.10 -1.66
CA THR A 144 -20.85 33.50 -1.61
C THR A 144 -22.14 33.71 -2.39
N GLN A 145 -22.60 32.72 -3.15
CA GLN A 145 -23.82 32.83 -3.95
C GLN A 145 -25.07 32.62 -3.09
N PRO A 146 -26.13 33.42 -3.31
CA PRO A 146 -27.40 33.22 -2.64
C PRO A 146 -28.03 31.91 -3.12
N TRP A 147 -28.38 31.05 -2.17
CA TRP A 147 -29.08 29.80 -2.41
C TRP A 147 -30.30 29.70 -1.50
N GLU A 148 -31.42 29.23 -2.04
CA GLU A 148 -32.67 29.03 -1.31
C GLU A 148 -32.99 27.54 -1.17
N LEU A 149 -33.55 27.15 -0.02
CA LEU A 149 -33.93 25.77 0.28
C LEU A 149 -34.98 25.22 -0.69
N SER A 150 -35.83 26.10 -1.24
CA SER A 150 -36.81 25.81 -2.29
C SER A 150 -36.19 25.21 -3.54
N ASN A 151 -34.93 25.55 -3.86
CA ASN A 151 -34.23 24.98 -5.01
C ASN A 151 -34.03 23.47 -4.86
N LEU A 152 -33.62 23.00 -3.67
CA LEU A 152 -33.47 21.57 -3.42
C LEU A 152 -34.81 20.85 -3.42
N GLU A 153 -35.84 21.45 -2.83
CA GLU A 153 -37.19 20.88 -2.80
C GLU A 153 -37.75 20.68 -4.22
N ASN A 154 -37.54 21.66 -5.10
CA ASN A 154 -37.94 21.60 -6.50
C ASN A 154 -37.20 20.48 -7.25
N GLU A 155 -35.89 20.33 -7.03
CA GLU A 155 -35.11 19.26 -7.66
C GLU A 155 -35.51 17.87 -7.16
N ILE A 156 -35.78 17.70 -5.87
CA ILE A 156 -36.26 16.41 -5.33
C ILE A 156 -37.65 16.08 -5.93
N SER A 157 -38.54 17.07 -5.99
CA SER A 157 -39.88 16.92 -6.54
C SER A 157 -39.86 16.60 -8.03
N SER A 158 -38.92 17.19 -8.80
CA SER A 158 -38.75 16.88 -10.22
C SER A 158 -38.29 15.43 -10.46
N LEU A 159 -37.48 14.88 -9.55
CA LEU A 159 -36.95 13.53 -9.63
C LEU A 159 -37.94 12.45 -9.15
N CYS A 160 -38.71 12.74 -8.10
CA CYS A 160 -39.58 11.76 -7.40
C CYS A 160 -41.08 11.99 -7.62
N SER A 161 -41.47 12.96 -8.45
CA SER A 161 -42.86 13.44 -8.69
C SER A 161 -43.55 14.08 -7.48
N THR A 162 -43.18 13.70 -6.26
CA THR A 162 -43.61 14.28 -4.98
C THR A 162 -42.44 14.26 -4.01
N LEU A 163 -42.42 15.19 -3.05
CA LEU A 163 -41.40 15.24 -1.99
C LEU A 163 -41.54 14.02 -1.07
N PRO A 164 -40.53 13.14 -0.97
CA PRO A 164 -40.60 11.98 -0.06
C PRO A 164 -40.66 12.42 1.41
N GLU A 165 -41.44 11.71 2.23
CA GLU A 165 -41.59 11.99 3.68
C GLU A 165 -40.25 12.15 4.43
N PRO A 166 -39.19 11.34 4.16
CA PRO A 166 -37.91 11.53 4.81
C PRO A 166 -37.27 12.90 4.53
N TRP A 167 -37.42 13.40 3.30
CA TRP A 167 -36.88 14.68 2.88
C TRP A 167 -37.69 15.86 3.42
N GLU A 168 -39.02 15.73 3.47
CA GLU A 168 -39.88 16.72 4.13
C GLU A 168 -39.45 16.97 5.58
N LYS A 169 -39.15 15.91 6.34
CA LYS A 169 -38.64 16.03 7.73
C LYS A 169 -37.29 16.74 7.81
N ILE A 170 -36.34 16.38 6.94
CA ILE A 170 -35.00 17.00 6.90
C ILE A 170 -35.11 18.50 6.57
N LEU A 171 -35.89 18.85 5.54
CA LEU A 171 -36.08 20.24 5.11
C LEU A 171 -36.80 21.07 6.18
N ASN A 172 -37.86 20.52 6.79
CA ASN A 172 -38.58 21.18 7.88
C ASN A 172 -37.70 21.46 9.10
N TYR A 173 -36.80 20.53 9.45
CA TYR A 173 -35.83 20.75 10.53
C TYR A 173 -34.91 21.94 10.22
N VAL A 174 -34.34 21.98 9.01
CA VAL A 174 -33.43 23.05 8.58
C VAL A 174 -34.17 24.39 8.56
N TYR A 175 -35.38 24.43 8.02
CA TYR A 175 -36.23 25.61 7.99
C TYR A 175 -36.57 26.13 9.41
N ALA A 176 -37.06 25.25 10.29
CA ALA A 176 -37.47 25.63 11.64
C ALA A 176 -36.29 26.11 12.51
N LYS A 177 -35.11 25.50 12.38
CA LYS A 177 -33.95 25.81 13.23
C LYS A 177 -33.13 26.99 12.71
N HIS A 178 -33.05 27.18 11.39
CA HIS A 178 -32.11 28.13 10.79
C HIS A 178 -32.75 29.27 9.97
N LEU A 179 -34.00 29.14 9.51
CA LEU A 179 -34.71 30.20 8.76
C LEU A 179 -35.69 30.98 9.63
N LYS A 180 -36.49 30.29 10.45
CA LYS A 180 -37.52 30.95 11.30
C LYS A 180 -36.95 31.93 12.33
N ASN A 181 -35.69 31.75 12.73
CA ASN A 181 -35.00 32.63 13.68
C ASN A 181 -34.37 33.87 13.02
N GLN A 182 -34.30 33.96 11.69
CA GLN A 182 -33.74 35.12 10.98
C GLN A 182 -34.76 36.26 10.82
N GLU A 183 -36.05 35.95 10.74
CA GLU A 183 -37.12 36.96 10.60
C GLU A 183 -37.29 37.85 11.85
N THR A 184 -36.76 37.44 13.00
CA THR A 184 -36.93 38.15 14.28
C THR A 184 -35.72 38.97 14.73
N SER A 185 -34.56 38.90 14.05
CA SER A 185 -33.39 39.74 14.35
C SER A 185 -32.43 39.86 13.15
N PRO A 186 -32.29 41.04 12.51
CA PRO A 186 -31.49 41.22 11.30
C PRO A 186 -29.96 41.16 11.50
N LYS A 187 -29.48 40.83 12.70
CA LYS A 187 -28.05 40.90 13.09
C LYS A 187 -27.49 39.65 13.75
N GLN A 188 -28.17 38.51 13.67
CA GLN A 188 -27.52 37.26 14.09
C GLN A 188 -26.60 36.78 12.97
N GLU A 189 -25.29 36.81 13.25
CA GLU A 189 -24.29 36.03 12.52
C GLU A 189 -24.88 34.64 12.25
N ILE A 190 -24.85 34.21 10.98
CA ILE A 190 -25.24 32.85 10.63
C ILE A 190 -24.37 31.93 11.49
N SER A 191 -24.99 31.24 12.45
CA SER A 191 -24.27 30.27 13.28
C SER A 191 -23.47 29.36 12.36
N TYR A 192 -22.22 29.06 12.70
CA TYR A 192 -21.36 28.16 11.91
C TYR A 192 -22.05 26.81 11.58
N GLU A 193 -22.99 26.37 12.43
CA GLU A 193 -23.83 25.19 12.19
C GLU A 193 -24.79 25.40 11.00
N GLY A 194 -25.53 26.52 10.99
CA GLY A 194 -26.43 26.86 9.88
C GLY A 194 -25.68 26.94 8.55
N SER A 195 -24.54 27.63 8.50
CA SER A 195 -23.77 27.78 7.25
C SER A 195 -23.26 26.43 6.70
N LEU A 196 -22.96 25.46 7.55
CA LEU A 196 -22.59 24.11 7.14
C LEU A 196 -23.77 23.35 6.50
N TYR A 197 -24.95 23.38 7.13
CA TYR A 197 -26.16 22.77 6.56
C TYR A 197 -26.47 23.36 5.18
N TYR A 198 -26.44 24.70 5.06
CA TYR A 198 -26.67 25.37 3.79
C TYR A 198 -25.65 24.95 2.72
N THR A 199 -24.36 24.99 3.05
CA THR A 199 -23.30 24.61 2.10
C THR A 199 -23.52 23.18 1.59
N VAL A 200 -23.82 22.24 2.48
CA VAL A 200 -23.94 20.82 2.12
C VAL A 200 -25.19 20.56 1.27
N LEU A 201 -26.33 21.18 1.61
CA LEU A 201 -27.56 21.05 0.84
C LEU A 201 -27.49 21.76 -0.52
N GLN A 202 -26.78 22.89 -0.58
CA GLN A 202 -26.49 23.57 -1.84
C GLN A 202 -25.64 22.69 -2.77
N LYS A 203 -24.56 22.07 -2.24
CA LYS A 203 -23.74 21.14 -3.01
C LYS A 203 -24.51 19.90 -3.45
N LEU A 204 -25.44 19.40 -2.63
CA LEU A 204 -26.36 18.34 -3.03
C LEU A 204 -27.26 18.80 -4.19
N THR A 205 -27.80 20.01 -4.12
CA THR A 205 -28.62 20.60 -5.20
C THR A 205 -27.84 20.62 -6.52
N ILE A 206 -26.59 21.10 -6.49
CA ILE A 206 -25.69 21.12 -7.66
C ILE A 206 -25.49 19.71 -8.22
N ALA A 207 -25.35 18.70 -7.35
CA ALA A 207 -25.23 17.30 -7.78
C ALA A 207 -26.51 16.75 -8.42
N LEU A 208 -27.68 17.08 -7.88
CA LEU A 208 -28.96 16.71 -8.47
C LEU A 208 -29.19 17.40 -9.82
N GLN A 209 -28.66 18.60 -10.02
CA GLN A 209 -28.71 19.34 -11.29
C GLN A 209 -27.70 18.85 -12.33
N ASN A 210 -26.65 18.15 -11.91
CA ASN A 210 -25.58 17.73 -12.81
C ASN A 210 -26.10 16.72 -13.87
N PRO A 211 -26.03 17.02 -15.18
CA PRO A 211 -26.55 16.13 -16.22
C PRO A 211 -25.72 14.87 -16.42
N THR A 212 -24.47 14.85 -15.95
CA THR A 212 -23.58 13.68 -16.07
C THR A 212 -23.94 12.55 -15.10
N ILE A 213 -24.75 12.82 -14.08
CA ILE A 213 -25.21 11.83 -13.11
C ILE A 213 -26.55 11.26 -13.59
N PRO A 214 -26.67 9.94 -13.83
CA PRO A 214 -27.92 9.31 -14.23
C PRO A 214 -29.04 9.53 -13.23
N LYS A 215 -30.29 9.64 -13.71
CA LYS A 215 -31.48 9.86 -12.88
C LYS A 215 -31.63 8.81 -11.78
N ASP A 216 -31.43 7.54 -12.10
CA ASP A 216 -31.55 6.43 -11.14
C ASP A 216 -30.52 6.53 -10.01
N LYS A 217 -29.30 6.99 -10.31
CA LYS A 217 -28.27 7.23 -9.27
C LYS A 217 -28.65 8.40 -8.37
N LYS A 218 -29.27 9.45 -8.90
CA LYS A 218 -29.79 10.57 -8.10
C LYS A 218 -30.90 10.09 -7.16
N GLN A 219 -31.81 9.24 -7.63
CA GLN A 219 -32.85 8.66 -6.79
C GLN A 219 -32.26 7.76 -5.69
N GLN A 220 -31.35 6.85 -6.03
CA GLN A 220 -30.65 6.02 -5.05
C GLN A 220 -29.91 6.84 -3.99
N LEU A 221 -29.28 7.95 -4.39
CA LEU A 221 -28.65 8.89 -3.48
C LEU A 221 -29.66 9.49 -2.49
N LEU A 222 -30.79 9.97 -2.99
CA LEU A 222 -31.86 10.56 -2.18
C LEU A 222 -32.49 9.55 -1.23
N ASP A 223 -32.75 8.32 -1.68
CA ASP A 223 -33.30 7.24 -0.87
C ASP A 223 -32.33 6.83 0.23
N TYR A 224 -31.05 6.73 -0.11
CA TYR A 224 -30.00 6.38 0.84
C TYR A 224 -29.85 7.43 1.93
N ILE A 225 -29.78 8.72 1.58
CA ILE A 225 -29.74 9.81 2.57
C ILE A 225 -31.02 9.80 3.42
N GLY A 226 -32.19 9.65 2.78
CA GLY A 226 -33.49 9.60 3.43
C GLY A 226 -33.63 8.47 4.46
N SER A 227 -32.94 7.34 4.25
CA SER A 227 -32.92 6.23 5.22
C SER A 227 -32.40 6.61 6.61
N TYR A 228 -31.64 7.71 6.71
CA TYR A 228 -31.09 8.23 7.97
C TYR A 228 -31.94 9.35 8.60
N VAL A 229 -33.18 9.60 8.14
CA VAL A 229 -34.02 10.70 8.63
C VAL A 229 -34.25 10.68 10.15
N ASN A 230 -34.29 9.49 10.76
CA ASN A 230 -34.49 9.35 12.21
C ASN A 230 -33.20 9.54 13.02
N ALA A 231 -32.04 9.64 12.35
CA ALA A 231 -30.76 9.87 12.99
C ALA A 231 -30.54 11.35 13.36
N CYS A 232 -29.52 11.62 14.17
CA CYS A 232 -29.22 13.00 14.56
C CYS A 232 -28.81 13.87 13.35
N PRO A 233 -29.15 15.16 13.31
CA PRO A 233 -28.86 16.04 12.18
C PRO A 233 -27.40 16.05 11.65
N PRO A 234 -26.34 15.89 12.47
CA PRO A 234 -24.97 15.75 11.97
C PRO A 234 -24.76 14.53 11.07
N THR A 235 -25.54 13.47 11.28
CA THR A 235 -25.58 12.26 10.43
C THR A 235 -25.93 12.63 9.00
N TRP A 236 -26.93 13.48 8.79
CA TRP A 236 -27.39 13.82 7.45
C TRP A 236 -26.29 14.55 6.67
N ILE A 237 -25.60 15.49 7.32
CA ILE A 237 -24.46 16.21 6.72
C ILE A 237 -23.37 15.23 6.29
N GLU A 238 -22.97 14.32 7.18
CA GLU A 238 -21.89 13.37 6.90
C GLU A 238 -22.28 12.40 5.77
N VAL A 239 -23.50 11.88 5.77
CA VAL A 239 -23.98 10.98 4.72
C VAL A 239 -24.00 11.72 3.38
N ILE A 240 -24.54 12.94 3.31
CA ILE A 240 -24.52 13.74 2.07
C ILE A 240 -23.08 13.97 1.61
N PHE A 241 -22.19 14.42 2.51
CA PHE A 241 -20.80 14.68 2.18
C PHE A 241 -20.10 13.44 1.63
N ARG A 242 -20.28 12.29 2.27
CA ARG A 242 -19.67 11.02 1.85
C ARG A 242 -20.15 10.57 0.48
N GLU A 243 -21.45 10.63 0.22
CA GLU A 243 -21.99 10.21 -1.08
C GLU A 243 -21.58 11.17 -2.20
N LEU A 244 -21.57 12.48 -1.93
CA LEU A 244 -21.05 13.47 -2.89
C LEU A 244 -19.55 13.26 -3.15
N ALA A 245 -18.75 12.99 -2.11
CA ALA A 245 -17.35 12.64 -2.26
C ALA A 245 -17.17 11.41 -3.16
N ALA A 246 -17.98 10.36 -2.97
CA ALA A 246 -17.92 9.16 -3.79
C ALA A 246 -18.30 9.41 -5.26
N ILE A 247 -19.22 10.34 -5.53
CA ILE A 247 -19.62 10.70 -6.89
C ILE A 247 -18.52 11.51 -7.60
N TYR A 248 -18.01 12.56 -6.95
CA TYR A 248 -17.11 13.52 -7.58
C TYR A 248 -15.64 13.12 -7.52
N ASN A 249 -15.21 12.34 -6.52
CA ASN A 249 -13.83 11.86 -6.44
C ASN A 249 -13.56 10.65 -7.33
N LYS A 250 -14.58 10.06 -7.97
CA LYS A 250 -14.39 9.08 -9.06
C LYS A 250 -13.72 9.66 -10.31
N GLN A 251 -13.54 10.98 -10.38
CA GLN A 251 -12.84 11.68 -11.47
C GLN A 251 -11.35 11.91 -11.19
N ASP A 252 -10.86 11.54 -10.01
CA ASP A 252 -9.43 11.64 -9.70
C ASP A 252 -8.68 10.49 -10.37
N THR A 253 -7.74 10.80 -11.26
CA THR A 253 -7.33 9.86 -12.30
C THR A 253 -6.35 8.79 -11.82
N SER A 254 -5.75 8.86 -10.63
CA SER A 254 -4.55 8.06 -10.35
C SER A 254 -4.58 7.28 -9.03
N ILE A 255 -3.40 7.06 -8.43
CA ILE A 255 -3.14 6.46 -7.11
C ILE A 255 -4.03 7.08 -6.04
N ASN A 256 -4.37 8.37 -6.18
CA ASN A 256 -5.22 9.05 -5.22
C ASN A 256 -6.59 8.38 -5.08
N TYR A 257 -7.14 7.83 -6.16
CA TYR A 257 -8.37 7.04 -6.12
C TYR A 257 -8.20 5.73 -5.32
N VAL A 258 -7.04 5.07 -5.42
CA VAL A 258 -6.76 3.87 -4.62
C VAL A 258 -6.69 4.23 -3.13
N LEU A 259 -6.04 5.34 -2.78
CA LEU A 259 -6.01 5.85 -1.40
C LEU A 259 -7.40 6.24 -0.90
N LEU A 260 -8.24 6.82 -1.76
CA LEU A 260 -9.63 7.10 -1.46
C LEU A 260 -10.41 5.82 -1.19
N CYS A 261 -10.24 4.77 -2.02
CA CYS A 261 -10.90 3.49 -1.79
C CYS A 261 -10.48 2.87 -0.45
N VAL A 262 -9.20 2.99 -0.08
CA VAL A 262 -8.69 2.55 1.23
C VAL A 262 -9.33 3.35 2.37
N GLN A 263 -9.45 4.67 2.22
CA GLN A 263 -10.13 5.51 3.19
C GLN A 263 -11.62 5.14 3.32
N MET A 264 -12.35 4.98 2.21
CA MET A 264 -13.75 4.55 2.20
C MET A 264 -13.94 3.17 2.85
N PHE A 265 -13.04 2.23 2.60
CA PHE A 265 -13.06 0.93 3.25
C PHE A 265 -12.93 1.05 4.77
N LYS A 266 -12.00 1.89 5.25
CA LYS A 266 -11.82 2.18 6.68
C LYS A 266 -13.07 2.85 7.28
N GLU A 267 -13.69 3.78 6.57
CA GLU A 267 -14.93 4.44 6.99
C GLU A 267 -16.09 3.44 7.14
N ASN A 268 -16.27 2.56 6.15
CA ASN A 268 -17.29 1.51 6.19
C ASN A 268 -17.04 0.53 7.35
N LEU A 269 -15.77 0.18 7.58
CA LEU A 269 -15.39 -0.67 8.71
C LEU A 269 -15.70 0.02 10.05
N LEU A 270 -15.36 1.30 10.20
CA LEU A 270 -15.67 2.07 11.40
C LEU A 270 -17.18 2.13 11.63
N GLN A 271 -17.97 2.40 10.59
CA GLN A 271 -19.43 2.41 10.68
C GLN A 271 -19.97 1.05 11.13
N SER A 272 -19.46 -0.06 10.57
CA SER A 272 -19.88 -1.41 10.97
C SER A 272 -19.60 -1.73 12.45
N ILE A 273 -18.54 -1.15 13.01
CA ILE A 273 -18.14 -1.33 14.42
C ILE A 273 -18.97 -0.40 15.32
N ALA A 274 -19.19 0.85 14.89
CA ALA A 274 -19.91 1.87 15.64
C ALA A 274 -21.43 1.63 15.67
N ASN A 275 -22.02 1.16 14.57
CA ASN A 275 -23.46 0.84 14.47
C ASN A 275 -23.90 -0.24 15.47
N ARG A 276 -22.97 -1.06 16.00
CA ARG A 276 -23.29 -2.01 17.08
C ARG A 276 -23.47 -1.36 18.46
N ALA A 277 -23.17 -0.06 18.60
CA ALA A 277 -23.20 0.69 19.86
C ALA A 277 -24.15 1.90 19.86
N SER A 278 -24.42 2.53 18.70
CA SER A 278 -25.45 3.55 18.47
C SER A 278 -25.48 3.91 16.97
N GLU A 279 -26.65 4.19 16.39
CA GLU A 279 -26.80 4.68 15.01
C GLU A 279 -26.41 6.16 14.86
N GLU A 280 -26.02 6.82 15.95
CA GLU A 280 -25.81 8.26 15.97
C GLU A 280 -24.36 8.63 15.61
N TRP A 281 -24.21 9.33 14.48
CA TRP A 281 -22.90 9.70 13.93
C TRP A 281 -22.03 10.54 14.84
N HIS A 282 -22.58 11.24 15.83
CA HIS A 282 -21.77 12.02 16.75
C HIS A 282 -20.77 11.15 17.55
N HIS A 283 -21.03 9.85 17.73
CA HIS A 283 -20.06 8.90 18.29
C HIS A 283 -18.92 8.57 17.32
N ILE A 284 -19.22 8.41 16.03
CA ILE A 284 -18.23 8.23 14.97
C ILE A 284 -17.38 9.50 14.82
N SER A 285 -18.02 10.68 14.80
CA SER A 285 -17.35 11.98 14.78
C SER A 285 -16.42 12.15 15.98
N SER A 286 -16.87 11.74 17.17
CA SER A 286 -16.03 11.81 18.37
C SER A 286 -14.85 10.84 18.32
N PHE A 287 -15.06 9.63 17.83
CA PHE A 287 -13.97 8.69 17.59
C PHE A 287 -12.93 9.27 16.62
N LYS A 288 -13.40 9.80 15.48
CA LYS A 288 -12.55 10.42 14.46
C LYS A 288 -11.81 11.64 15.02
N HIS A 289 -12.42 12.44 15.88
CA HIS A 289 -11.74 13.55 16.56
C HIS A 289 -10.50 13.10 17.33
N TYR A 290 -10.58 11.98 18.08
CA TYR A 290 -9.45 11.47 18.86
C TYR A 290 -8.44 10.67 18.03
N HIS A 291 -8.91 9.84 17.08
CA HIS A 291 -8.08 8.81 16.43
C HIS A 291 -8.03 8.92 14.90
N GLY A 292 -8.90 9.72 14.28
CA GLY A 292 -9.12 9.72 12.83
C GLY A 292 -7.88 10.08 12.03
N ARG A 293 -7.13 11.10 12.47
CA ARG A 293 -5.85 11.47 11.82
C ARG A 293 -4.83 10.33 11.84
N SER A 294 -4.75 9.58 12.94
CA SER A 294 -3.82 8.43 13.05
C SER A 294 -4.21 7.24 12.17
N LEU A 295 -5.48 7.18 11.76
CA LEU A 295 -6.06 6.09 10.97
C LEU A 295 -6.28 6.46 9.49
N GLY A 296 -5.98 7.70 9.10
CA GLY A 296 -6.22 8.19 7.75
C GLY A 296 -7.71 8.24 7.39
N LEU A 297 -8.58 8.44 8.39
CA LEU A 297 -10.01 8.63 8.19
C LEU A 297 -10.29 10.03 7.65
N ASN A 298 -11.45 10.21 7.01
CA ASN A 298 -11.85 11.51 6.52
C ASN A 298 -12.21 12.41 7.72
N MET A 299 -11.50 13.54 7.81
CA MET A 299 -11.63 14.52 8.89
C MET A 299 -12.27 15.84 8.43
N ASP A 300 -12.52 16.01 7.12
CA ASP A 300 -12.87 17.30 6.53
C ASP A 300 -14.24 17.79 7.01
N SER A 301 -15.19 16.87 7.21
CA SER A 301 -16.50 17.18 7.79
C SER A 301 -16.39 17.62 9.26
N LEU A 302 -15.41 17.11 10.01
CA LEU A 302 -15.28 17.37 11.46
C LEU A 302 -14.68 18.73 11.78
N VAL A 303 -13.86 19.28 10.88
CA VAL A 303 -13.28 20.63 11.06
C VAL A 303 -14.40 21.69 11.14
N ARG A 304 -15.54 21.45 10.49
CA ARG A 304 -16.69 22.36 10.50
C ARG A 304 -17.77 21.99 11.53
N ILE A 305 -17.82 20.76 12.02
CA ILE A 305 -18.77 20.33 13.07
C ILE A 305 -18.19 20.67 14.46
N GLN A 306 -17.99 21.95 14.75
CA GLN A 306 -17.66 22.44 16.11
C GLN A 306 -18.72 22.05 17.15
N PHE A 307 -19.95 21.73 16.71
CA PHE A 307 -21.08 21.26 17.51
C PHE A 307 -20.76 20.02 18.36
N THR A 308 -19.84 19.17 17.92
CA THR A 308 -19.50 17.94 18.65
C THR A 308 -18.51 18.17 19.78
N GLY A 309 -17.82 19.31 19.85
CA GLY A 309 -16.77 19.58 20.85
C GLY A 309 -17.21 19.30 22.31
N TYR A 310 -18.45 19.65 22.67
CA TYR A 310 -18.98 19.40 24.01
C TYR A 310 -19.42 17.93 24.25
N LEU A 311 -19.83 17.21 23.19
CA LEU A 311 -20.22 15.80 23.23
C LEU A 311 -19.00 14.85 23.17
N ILE A 312 -17.92 15.32 22.55
CA ILE A 312 -16.66 14.59 22.35
C ILE A 312 -15.98 14.26 23.68
N LEU A 313 -16.05 15.18 24.65
CA LEU A 313 -15.20 15.14 25.85
C LEU A 313 -15.57 14.09 26.91
N LYS A 314 -16.72 13.43 26.82
CA LYS A 314 -17.23 12.58 27.93
C LYS A 314 -16.97 11.07 27.81
N LYS A 315 -16.41 10.57 26.71
CA LYS A 315 -16.35 9.10 26.44
C LYS A 315 -15.01 8.59 25.88
N GLN A 316 -13.87 9.17 26.26
CA GLN A 316 -12.55 8.76 25.74
C GLN A 316 -12.24 7.25 25.91
N ALA A 317 -12.60 6.66 27.05
CA ALA A 317 -12.39 5.23 27.30
C ALA A 317 -13.15 4.33 26.30
N LEU A 318 -14.37 4.74 25.91
CA LEU A 318 -15.16 4.06 24.87
C LEU A 318 -14.44 4.14 23.52
N TYR A 319 -13.98 5.33 23.13
CA TYR A 319 -13.30 5.52 21.85
C TYR A 319 -11.98 4.76 21.76
N ASN A 320 -11.25 4.63 22.86
CA ASN A 320 -10.05 3.79 22.94
C ASN A 320 -10.36 2.29 22.78
N ARG A 321 -11.52 1.82 23.28
CA ARG A 321 -11.97 0.44 23.07
C ARG A 321 -12.34 0.21 21.61
N VAL A 322 -13.11 1.12 21.01
CA VAL A 322 -13.47 1.09 19.59
C VAL A 322 -12.21 1.14 18.72
N TYR A 323 -11.19 1.92 19.09
CA TYR A 323 -9.91 2.00 18.38
C TYR A 323 -9.18 0.65 18.32
N LYS A 324 -9.08 -0.04 19.45
CA LYS A 324 -8.46 -1.37 19.52
C LYS A 324 -9.21 -2.38 18.65
N GLN A 325 -10.54 -2.35 18.71
CA GLN A 325 -11.40 -3.21 17.90
C GLN A 325 -11.28 -2.91 16.40
N PHE A 326 -11.25 -1.63 16.04
CA PHE A 326 -11.03 -1.17 14.68
C PHE A 326 -9.70 -1.69 14.13
N LEU A 327 -8.60 -1.51 14.86
CA LEU A 327 -7.29 -1.98 14.42
C LEU A 327 -7.24 -3.51 14.26
N ALA A 328 -7.83 -4.26 15.18
CA ALA A 328 -7.88 -5.72 15.08
C ALA A 328 -8.66 -6.16 13.84
N ASN A 329 -9.84 -5.58 13.62
CA ASN A 329 -10.68 -5.91 12.47
C ASN A 329 -10.03 -5.48 11.15
N TYR A 330 -9.40 -4.30 11.11
CA TYR A 330 -8.75 -3.80 9.89
C TYR A 330 -7.58 -4.71 9.49
N ARG A 331 -6.75 -5.12 10.45
CA ARG A 331 -5.65 -6.09 10.23
C ARG A 331 -6.14 -7.44 9.74
N ALA A 332 -7.29 -7.90 10.22
CA ALA A 332 -7.91 -9.15 9.78
C ALA A 332 -8.58 -9.05 8.39
N SER A 333 -8.73 -7.83 7.85
CA SER A 333 -9.52 -7.56 6.65
C SER A 333 -8.69 -7.39 5.37
N VAL A 334 -7.44 -7.87 5.32
CA VAL A 334 -6.54 -7.74 4.16
C VAL A 334 -7.22 -8.22 2.87
N LYS A 335 -7.79 -9.42 2.87
CA LYS A 335 -8.50 -9.97 1.70
C LYS A 335 -9.70 -9.10 1.30
N ASN A 336 -10.50 -8.67 2.28
CA ASN A 336 -11.68 -7.85 2.03
C ASN A 336 -11.32 -6.47 1.47
N LEU A 337 -10.20 -5.87 1.91
CA LEU A 337 -9.69 -4.61 1.38
C LEU A 337 -9.29 -4.76 -0.09
N ILE A 338 -8.54 -5.82 -0.44
CA ILE A 338 -8.10 -6.08 -1.81
C ILE A 338 -9.31 -6.28 -2.73
N GLU A 339 -10.27 -7.11 -2.32
CA GLU A 339 -11.50 -7.37 -3.08
C GLU A 339 -12.36 -6.10 -3.25
N TYR A 340 -12.50 -5.31 -2.19
CA TYR A 340 -13.22 -4.03 -2.25
C TYR A 340 -12.60 -3.09 -3.28
N ILE A 341 -11.28 -2.91 -3.25
CA ILE A 341 -10.59 -2.02 -4.19
C ILE A 341 -10.69 -2.54 -5.62
N ARG A 342 -10.55 -3.87 -5.82
CA ARG A 342 -10.73 -4.47 -7.16
C ARG A 342 -12.10 -4.15 -7.71
N TYR A 343 -13.15 -4.37 -6.91
CA TYR A 343 -14.53 -4.06 -7.31
C TYR A 343 -14.74 -2.58 -7.65
N GLN A 344 -14.21 -1.66 -6.84
CA GLN A 344 -14.31 -0.22 -7.10
C GLN A 344 -13.59 0.18 -8.41
N ILE A 345 -12.42 -0.40 -8.69
CA ILE A 345 -11.69 -0.16 -9.95
C ILE A 345 -12.45 -0.74 -11.15
N THR A 346 -13.02 -1.94 -11.04
CA THR A 346 -13.79 -2.55 -12.14
C THR A 346 -15.03 -1.71 -12.51
N ASP A 347 -15.72 -1.14 -11.52
CA ASP A 347 -16.89 -0.25 -11.72
C ASP A 347 -16.52 1.21 -12.08
N SER A 348 -15.23 1.53 -12.19
CA SER A 348 -14.76 2.89 -12.46
C SER A 348 -14.76 3.25 -13.95
N SER A 349 -14.49 4.53 -14.25
CA SER A 349 -14.40 5.04 -15.62
C SER A 349 -13.21 4.45 -16.38
N GLN A 350 -13.32 4.35 -17.71
CA GLN A 350 -12.20 3.90 -18.55
C GLN A 350 -10.97 4.82 -18.42
N GLU A 351 -11.19 6.11 -18.18
CA GLU A 351 -10.11 7.07 -17.95
C GLU A 351 -9.29 6.73 -16.70
N LEU A 352 -9.96 6.37 -15.59
CA LEU A 352 -9.28 5.91 -14.38
C LEU A 352 -8.47 4.64 -14.66
N LYS A 353 -9.08 3.65 -15.32
CA LYS A 353 -8.42 2.40 -15.68
C LYS A 353 -7.15 2.67 -16.50
N ASN A 354 -7.24 3.55 -17.50
CA ASN A 354 -6.10 3.92 -18.34
C ASN A 354 -4.98 4.60 -17.56
N SER A 355 -5.32 5.46 -16.60
CA SER A 355 -4.33 6.15 -15.78
C SER A 355 -3.67 5.23 -14.74
N LEU A 356 -4.39 4.26 -14.19
CA LEU A 356 -3.79 3.17 -13.39
C LEU A 356 -2.84 2.31 -14.24
N SER A 357 -3.20 2.02 -15.50
CA SER A 357 -2.29 1.33 -16.43
C SER A 357 -1.02 2.12 -16.68
N LEU A 358 -1.13 3.43 -16.89
CA LEU A 358 0.02 4.32 -17.07
C LEU A 358 0.89 4.38 -15.80
N TYR A 359 0.28 4.42 -14.62
CA TYR A 359 1.02 4.34 -13.36
C TYR A 359 1.82 3.05 -13.23
N LEU A 360 1.21 1.90 -13.53
CA LEU A 360 1.90 0.61 -13.50
C LEU A 360 3.02 0.56 -14.53
N TYR A 361 2.81 1.10 -15.72
CA TYR A 361 3.83 1.22 -16.76
C TYR A 361 5.03 2.04 -16.29
N GLU A 362 4.81 3.25 -15.75
CA GLU A 362 5.87 4.09 -15.19
C GLU A 362 6.55 3.44 -13.98
N THR A 363 5.83 2.64 -13.21
CA THR A 363 6.41 1.86 -12.10
C THR A 363 7.34 0.77 -12.61
N MET A 364 6.98 0.05 -13.68
CA MET A 364 7.87 -0.94 -14.30
C MET A 364 9.12 -0.27 -14.88
N ARG A 365 8.99 0.91 -15.50
CA ARG A 365 10.13 1.70 -15.97
C ARG A 365 11.07 2.08 -14.82
N LYS A 366 10.53 2.50 -13.67
CA LYS A 366 11.31 2.80 -12.45
C LYS A 366 12.01 1.57 -11.87
N LEU A 367 11.46 0.38 -12.09
CA LEU A 367 12.10 -0.89 -11.73
C LEU A 367 13.11 -1.36 -12.78
N GLU A 368 13.46 -0.52 -13.75
CA GLU A 368 14.43 -0.76 -14.82
C GLU A 368 14.03 -1.91 -15.78
N VAL A 369 12.73 -2.21 -15.90
CA VAL A 369 12.22 -3.16 -16.89
C VAL A 369 12.38 -2.57 -18.30
N PRO A 370 12.94 -3.30 -19.29
CA PRO A 370 13.09 -2.81 -20.65
C PRO A 370 11.74 -2.44 -21.30
N GLU A 371 11.65 -1.29 -21.97
CA GLU A 371 10.37 -0.75 -22.48
C GLU A 371 9.58 -1.72 -23.37
N HIS A 372 10.28 -2.52 -24.19
CA HIS A 372 9.69 -3.50 -25.08
C HIS A 372 9.10 -4.72 -24.34
N GLU A 373 9.52 -4.98 -23.09
CA GLU A 373 9.03 -6.09 -22.26
C GLU A 373 7.90 -5.67 -21.31
N ILE A 374 7.78 -4.37 -20.99
CA ILE A 374 6.81 -3.87 -19.99
C ILE A 374 5.38 -4.32 -20.29
N SER A 375 4.91 -4.17 -21.54
CA SER A 375 3.54 -4.55 -21.90
C SER A 375 3.25 -6.04 -21.66
N SER A 376 4.24 -6.91 -21.90
CA SER A 376 4.12 -8.35 -21.65
C SER A 376 4.13 -8.68 -20.16
N VAL A 377 4.93 -7.96 -19.36
CA VAL A 377 4.94 -8.10 -17.90
C VAL A 377 3.60 -7.67 -17.31
N LEU A 378 3.08 -6.52 -17.73
CA LEU A 378 1.82 -6.00 -17.23
C LEU A 378 0.66 -6.95 -17.55
N SER A 379 0.51 -7.38 -18.80
CA SER A 379 -0.58 -8.26 -19.22
C SER A 379 -0.51 -9.64 -18.55
N SER A 380 0.68 -10.19 -18.34
CA SER A 380 0.84 -11.50 -17.70
C SER A 380 0.68 -11.48 -16.17
N LEU A 381 0.96 -10.36 -15.51
CA LEU A 381 0.94 -10.27 -14.05
C LEU A 381 -0.30 -9.58 -13.48
N PHE A 382 -0.71 -8.46 -14.06
CA PHE A 382 -1.62 -7.53 -13.40
C PHE A 382 -2.98 -7.41 -14.07
N TYR A 383 -3.14 -7.90 -15.29
CA TYR A 383 -4.42 -7.91 -15.99
C TYR A 383 -4.97 -9.33 -16.14
N ASP A 384 -6.28 -9.45 -16.25
CA ASP A 384 -6.96 -10.69 -16.63
C ASP A 384 -7.24 -10.75 -18.14
N GLU A 385 -7.95 -11.80 -18.59
CA GLU A 385 -8.30 -11.99 -19.99
C GLU A 385 -9.24 -10.91 -20.54
N GLN A 386 -9.93 -10.17 -19.66
CA GLN A 386 -10.81 -9.06 -19.99
C GLN A 386 -10.07 -7.71 -19.99
N PHE A 387 -8.75 -7.72 -19.79
CA PHE A 387 -7.92 -6.52 -19.60
C PHE A 387 -8.33 -5.67 -18.39
N GLU A 388 -8.96 -6.29 -17.39
CA GLU A 388 -9.26 -5.67 -16.11
C GLU A 388 -8.15 -5.95 -15.10
N LEU A 389 -7.96 -5.03 -14.16
CA LEU A 389 -6.91 -5.16 -13.14
C LEU A 389 -7.25 -6.33 -12.20
N ASN A 390 -6.39 -7.36 -12.20
CA ASN A 390 -6.57 -8.55 -11.39
C ASN A 390 -6.14 -8.32 -9.93
N THR A 391 -6.39 -9.32 -9.07
CA THR A 391 -6.03 -9.27 -7.64
C THR A 391 -4.55 -8.99 -7.39
N LYS A 392 -3.64 -9.56 -8.21
CA LYS A 392 -2.19 -9.36 -8.07
C LYS A 392 -1.79 -7.92 -8.41
N GLY A 393 -2.42 -7.33 -9.42
CA GLY A 393 -2.25 -5.91 -9.77
C GLY A 393 -2.63 -5.00 -8.62
N VAL A 394 -3.79 -5.24 -7.99
CA VAL A 394 -4.22 -4.48 -6.79
C VAL A 394 -3.25 -4.67 -5.63
N VAL A 395 -2.84 -5.91 -5.34
CA VAL A 395 -1.86 -6.20 -4.28
C VAL A 395 -0.54 -5.46 -4.54
N PHE A 396 -0.04 -5.49 -5.78
CA PHE A 396 1.19 -4.81 -6.16
C PHE A 396 1.09 -3.30 -5.94
N ILE A 397 -0.02 -2.67 -6.33
CA ILE A 397 -0.26 -1.24 -6.07
C ILE A 397 -0.27 -0.97 -4.56
N LEU A 398 -0.98 -1.78 -3.76
CA LEU A 398 -1.06 -1.59 -2.31
C LEU A 398 0.29 -1.79 -1.61
N LEU A 399 1.13 -2.68 -2.11
CA LEU A 399 2.52 -2.84 -1.68
C LEU A 399 3.35 -1.60 -2.07
N GLN A 400 3.21 -1.08 -3.29
CA GLN A 400 3.91 0.15 -3.70
C GLN A 400 3.53 1.38 -2.87
N GLN A 401 2.28 1.46 -2.45
CA GLN A 401 1.78 2.52 -1.58
C GLN A 401 2.12 2.31 -0.10
N GLY A 402 2.77 1.20 0.26
CA GLY A 402 3.11 0.88 1.66
C GLY A 402 1.90 0.61 2.55
N ILE A 403 0.72 0.31 1.98
CA ILE A 403 -0.48 -0.05 2.74
C ILE A 403 -0.40 -1.51 3.19
N LEU A 404 0.13 -2.36 2.32
CA LEU A 404 0.42 -3.77 2.63
C LEU A 404 1.93 -3.98 2.80
N THR A 405 2.26 -5.03 3.53
CA THR A 405 3.62 -5.56 3.68
C THR A 405 3.57 -7.08 3.73
N THR A 406 4.67 -7.74 3.36
CA THR A 406 4.87 -9.19 3.51
C THR A 406 5.46 -9.55 4.88
N GLU A 407 5.94 -8.56 5.64
CA GLU A 407 6.52 -8.75 6.96
C GLU A 407 5.45 -8.64 8.05
N ALA A 408 5.35 -9.66 8.89
CA ALA A 408 4.49 -9.61 10.06
C ALA A 408 5.10 -8.62 11.06
N GLN A 409 4.48 -7.46 11.25
CA GLN A 409 4.96 -6.48 12.24
C GLN A 409 4.87 -7.06 13.66
N THR A 410 5.98 -7.58 14.16
CA THR A 410 6.09 -8.05 15.54
C THR A 410 6.26 -6.86 16.48
N THR A 411 5.82 -7.01 17.73
CA THR A 411 5.92 -5.95 18.76
C THR A 411 7.38 -5.49 18.98
N ILE A 412 8.36 -6.35 18.67
CA ILE A 412 9.79 -6.08 18.81
C ILE A 412 10.28 -5.10 17.75
N GLU A 413 9.91 -5.27 16.48
CA GLU A 413 10.31 -4.34 15.40
C GLU A 413 9.73 -2.93 15.58
N LYS A 414 8.54 -2.82 16.16
CA LYS A 414 7.96 -1.51 16.55
C LYS A 414 8.76 -0.82 17.64
N ILE A 415 9.36 -1.58 18.56
CA ILE A 415 10.25 -1.05 19.60
C ILE A 415 11.57 -0.64 18.97
N THR A 416 12.15 -1.46 18.09
CA THR A 416 13.43 -1.16 17.42
C THR A 416 13.33 0.07 16.50
N HIS A 417 12.23 0.21 15.75
CA HIS A 417 11.99 1.38 14.89
C HIS A 417 11.73 2.66 15.68
N ARG A 418 10.98 2.59 16.80
CA ARG A 418 10.79 3.74 17.70
C ARG A 418 12.08 4.16 18.39
N LEU A 419 12.92 3.22 18.78
CA LEU A 419 14.23 3.51 19.37
C LEU A 419 15.17 4.14 18.33
N ARG A 420 15.19 3.64 17.08
CA ARG A 420 16.00 4.24 16.00
C ARG A 420 15.68 5.71 15.74
N ASN A 421 14.40 6.08 15.78
CA ASN A 421 13.95 7.46 15.57
C ASN A 421 14.12 8.38 16.79
N LEU A 422 14.56 7.85 17.94
CA LEU A 422 14.93 8.64 19.12
C LEU A 422 16.44 8.92 19.21
N PHE A 423 17.24 8.26 18.36
CA PHE A 423 18.71 8.37 18.33
C PHE A 423 19.24 8.88 16.97
N LEU A 424 18.37 9.44 16.15
CA LEU A 424 18.66 10.32 15.00
C LEU A 424 17.95 11.65 15.27
#